data_AF-A0A6A6T2Q1-F1
#
_entry.id   AF-A0A6A6T2Q1-F1
#
_cell.length_a   1.000
_cell.length_b   1.000
_cell.length_c   1.000
_cell.angle_alpha   90.00
_cell.angle_beta   90.00
_cell.angle_gamma   90.00
#
_symmetry.space_group_name_H-M   'P 1'
#
loop_
_entity.id
_entity.type
_entity.pdbx_description
1 polymer ?
#
loop_
_entity_poly.entity_id
_entity_poly.type
_entity_poly.pdbx_seq_one_letter_code
_entity_poly.pdbx_strand_id
1 'polypeptide(L)' 'MSSNSNSTSTSTSNPNPTTAANQDSSTTATSPDQAAKAMGFKDFQAFLENYGLHLQDPDDVEDGKEVLRQMGYVVD' A
#
# COMPACT_ATOMS: atom_id res chain seq x y z
N MET A 1 34.62 16.02 19.52
CA MET A 1 33.34 16.67 19.18
C MET A 1 32.97 16.23 17.79
N SER A 2 31.95 15.39 17.65
CA SER A 2 31.44 14.99 16.35
C SER A 2 29.92 15.06 16.43
N SER A 3 29.38 16.15 15.89
CA SER A 3 27.96 16.34 15.68
C SER A 3 27.48 15.32 14.65
N ASN A 4 26.57 14.42 15.02
CA ASN A 4 25.84 13.61 14.06
C ASN A 4 24.48 14.29 13.82
N SER A 5 24.39 15.04 12.72
CA SER A 5 23.18 15.77 12.33
C SER A 5 22.11 14.80 11.83
N ASN A 6 20.98 14.80 12.52
CA ASN A 6 19.72 14.25 12.03
C ASN A 6 19.22 15.13 10.87
N SER A 7 19.18 14.61 9.65
CA SER A 7 18.56 15.31 8.51
C SER A 7 17.27 14.61 8.14
N THR A 8 16.19 15.09 8.74
CA THR A 8 14.85 15.06 8.18
C THR A 8 14.88 15.81 6.85
N SER A 9 14.63 15.12 5.74
CA SER A 9 14.41 15.73 4.43
C SER A 9 13.05 15.32 3.89
N THR A 10 12.04 16.14 4.14
CA THR A 10 10.84 16.22 3.31
C THR A 10 11.15 17.06 2.08
N SER A 11 11.07 16.50 0.87
CA SER A 11 10.78 17.26 -0.35
C SER A 11 10.30 16.36 -1.49
N THR A 12 9.04 16.59 -1.83
CA THR A 12 8.21 16.26 -2.98
C THR A 12 8.95 15.97 -4.28
N SER A 13 8.66 14.82 -4.90
CA SER A 13 8.83 14.56 -6.33
C SER A 13 7.88 13.42 -6.72
N ASN A 14 7.11 13.61 -7.79
CA ASN A 14 6.21 12.63 -8.41
C ASN A 14 6.68 11.17 -8.24
N PRO A 15 5.83 10.22 -7.78
CA PRO A 15 6.13 8.82 -7.99
C PRO A 15 5.91 8.50 -9.47
N ASN A 16 6.96 8.67 -10.27
CA ASN A 16 7.18 7.90 -11.48
C ASN A 16 7.17 6.41 -11.07
N PRO A 17 6.47 5.49 -11.75
CA PRO A 17 6.35 4.09 -11.31
C PRO A 17 7.64 3.32 -11.60
N THR A 18 8.69 3.61 -10.85
CA THR A 18 9.78 2.66 -10.60
C THR A 18 9.48 1.98 -9.28
N THR A 19 8.64 0.95 -9.33
CA THR A 19 8.67 -0.08 -8.31
C THR A 19 8.78 -1.39 -9.05
N ALA A 20 10.03 -1.76 -9.32
CA ALA A 20 10.37 -3.14 -9.50
C ALA A 20 9.65 -3.91 -8.39
N ALA A 21 8.75 -4.80 -8.78
CA ALA A 21 8.25 -5.85 -7.92
C ALA A 21 9.47 -6.64 -7.46
N ASN A 22 10.12 -6.18 -6.39
CA ASN A 22 10.94 -7.02 -5.55
C ASN A 22 9.95 -8.01 -4.97
N GLN A 23 9.82 -9.13 -5.68
CA GLN A 23 9.25 -10.38 -5.22
C GLN A 23 10.13 -10.88 -4.06
N ASP A 24 10.11 -10.14 -2.95
CA ASP A 24 10.61 -10.64 -1.68
C ASP A 24 9.67 -11.79 -1.31
N SER A 25 10.17 -13.01 -1.47
CA SER A 25 9.47 -14.25 -1.19
C SER A 25 9.37 -14.48 0.32
N SER A 26 9.05 -13.43 1.07
CA SER A 26 8.77 -13.49 2.48
C SER A 26 7.27 -13.58 2.65
N THR A 27 6.84 -14.63 3.32
CA THR A 27 5.51 -14.87 3.91
C THR A 27 5.12 -13.81 4.96
N THR A 28 5.45 -12.53 4.71
CA THR A 28 5.11 -11.38 5.53
C THR A 28 3.86 -10.74 4.99
N ALA A 29 2.87 -10.55 5.88
CA ALA A 29 1.67 -9.80 5.55
C ALA A 29 2.05 -8.46 4.92
N THR A 30 1.44 -8.17 3.78
CA THR A 30 1.66 -6.99 2.95
C THR A 30 0.60 -5.96 3.28
N SER A 31 0.95 -4.67 3.33
CA SER A 31 -0.07 -3.65 3.60
C SER A 31 -1.12 -3.64 2.47
N PRO A 32 -2.40 -3.33 2.76
CA PRO A 32 -3.45 -3.24 1.73
C PRO A 32 -3.07 -2.33 0.56
N ASP A 33 -2.31 -1.27 0.85
CA ASP A 33 -1.80 -0.32 -0.13
C ASP A 33 -0.78 -0.92 -1.10
N GLN A 34 0.10 -1.81 -0.60
CA GLN A 34 1.03 -2.54 -1.46
C GLN A 34 0.31 -3.56 -2.33
N ALA A 35 -0.69 -4.25 -1.79
CA ALA A 35 -1.50 -5.20 -2.56
C ALA A 35 -2.32 -4.49 -3.66
N ALA A 36 -2.93 -3.34 -3.34
CA ALA A 36 -3.62 -2.49 -4.32
C ALA A 36 -2.66 -2.01 -5.42
N LYS A 37 -1.44 -1.60 -5.07
CA LYS A 37 -0.39 -1.24 -6.04
C LYS A 37 0.05 -2.40 -6.91
N ALA A 38 0.16 -3.60 -6.36
CA ALA A 38 0.47 -4.81 -7.13
C ALA A 38 -0.60 -5.13 -8.17
N MET A 39 -1.86 -4.75 -7.90
CA MET A 39 -2.97 -4.85 -8.85
C MET A 39 -3.03 -3.69 -9.86
N GLY A 40 -2.18 -2.68 -9.73
CA GLY A 40 -2.12 -1.52 -10.62
C GLY A 40 -2.93 -0.30 -10.14
N PHE A 41 -3.48 -0.32 -8.93
CA PHE A 41 -4.10 0.86 -8.33
C PHE A 41 -3.05 1.81 -7.76
N LYS A 42 -3.43 3.08 -7.59
CA LYS A 42 -2.53 4.10 -7.04
C LYS A 42 -2.24 3.86 -5.54
N ASP A 43 -3.28 3.47 -4.81
CA ASP A 43 -3.30 3.30 -3.36
C ASP A 43 -4.55 2.47 -2.98
N PHE A 44 -4.63 2.04 -1.72
CA PHE A 44 -5.76 1.24 -1.23
C PHE A 44 -7.09 1.99 -1.31
N GLN A 45 -7.10 3.31 -1.13
CA GLN A 45 -8.31 4.11 -1.26
C GLN A 45 -8.82 4.09 -2.71
N ALA A 46 -7.95 4.28 -3.70
CA ALA A 46 -8.34 4.17 -5.11
C ALA A 46 -8.86 2.77 -5.48
N PHE A 47 -8.33 1.73 -4.84
CA PHE A 47 -8.87 0.38 -4.95
C PHE A 47 -10.28 0.32 -4.37
N LEU A 48 -10.51 0.75 -3.12
CA LEU A 48 -11.83 0.76 -2.49
C LEU A 48 -12.85 1.54 -3.32
N GLU A 49 -12.51 2.74 -3.78
CA GLU A 49 -13.37 3.60 -4.60
C GLU A 49 -13.78 2.91 -5.90
N ASN A 50 -12.90 2.12 -6.51
CA ASN A 50 -13.21 1.35 -7.72
C ASN A 50 -14.20 0.19 -7.45
N TYR A 51 -14.29 -0.29 -6.21
CA TYR A 51 -15.30 -1.26 -5.76
C TYR A 51 -16.55 -0.58 -5.15
N GLY A 52 -16.61 0.75 -5.13
CA GLY A 52 -17.71 1.51 -4.50
C GLY A 52 -17.62 1.57 -2.98
N LEU A 53 -16.47 1.23 -2.41
CA LEU A 53 -16.17 1.21 -0.98
C LEU A 53 -15.44 2.51 -0.57
N HIS A 54 -15.56 2.90 0.70
CA HIS A 54 -14.98 4.13 1.23
C HIS A 54 -14.02 3.87 2.38
N LEU A 55 -12.84 4.50 2.34
CA LEU A 55 -11.85 4.39 3.42
C LEU A 55 -12.34 4.93 4.78
N GLN A 56 -13.40 5.75 4.77
CA GLN A 56 -13.97 6.35 5.99
C GLN A 56 -14.86 5.36 6.75
N ASP A 57 -15.31 4.29 6.10
CA ASP A 57 -16.13 3.26 6.71
C ASP A 57 -15.25 2.04 7.03
N PRO A 58 -15.14 1.64 8.30
CA PRO A 58 -14.32 0.50 8.68
C PRO A 58 -14.82 -0.83 8.08
N ASP A 59 -16.13 -0.97 7.84
CA ASP A 59 -16.70 -2.18 7.25
C ASP A 59 -16.25 -2.29 5.79
N ASP A 60 -16.29 -1.18 5.04
CA ASP A 60 -15.80 -1.10 3.66
C ASP A 60 -14.30 -1.40 3.56
N VAL A 61 -13.52 -0.99 4.56
CA VAL A 61 -12.08 -1.30 4.65
C VAL A 61 -11.83 -2.79 4.86
N GLU A 62 -12.60 -3.45 5.72
CA GLU A 62 -12.51 -4.90 5.92
C GLU A 62 -12.92 -5.66 4.67
N ASP A 63 -14.01 -5.26 4.00
CA ASP A 63 -14.45 -5.84 2.73
C ASP A 63 -13.36 -5.71 1.65
N GLY A 64 -12.72 -4.54 1.55
CA GLY A 64 -11.62 -4.35 0.62
C GLY A 64 -10.40 -5.23 0.94
N LYS A 65 -10.07 -5.41 2.22
CA LYS A 65 -9.01 -6.35 2.63
C LYS A 65 -9.38 -7.79 2.30
N GLU A 66 -10.63 -8.19 2.48
CA GLU A 66 -11.12 -9.53 2.17
C GLU A 66 -11.02 -9.83 0.66
N VAL A 67 -11.33 -8.85 -0.19
CA VAL A 67 -11.11 -8.96 -1.64
C VAL A 67 -9.63 -9.19 -1.96
N LEU A 68 -8.73 -8.44 -1.33
CA LEU A 68 -7.28 -8.64 -1.52
C LEU A 68 -6.83 -10.04 -1.04
N ARG A 69 -7.41 -10.55 0.06
CA ARG A 69 -7.16 -11.91 0.56
C ARG A 69 -7.66 -12.97 -0.41
N GLN A 70 -8.84 -12.79 -1.01
CA GLN A 70 -9.36 -13.68 -2.04
C GLN A 70 -8.50 -13.69 -3.30
N MET A 71 -7.82 -12.57 -3.61
CA MET A 71 -6.84 -12.50 -4.68
C MET A 71 -5.48 -13.13 -4.35
N GLY A 72 -5.31 -13.66 -3.13
CA GLY A 72 -4.11 -14.34 -2.68
C GLY A 72 -3.07 -13.41 -2.03
N TYR A 73 -3.42 -12.14 -1.77
CA TYR A 73 -2.56 -11.25 -1.00
C TYR A 73 -2.82 -11.46 0.49
N VAL A 74 -1.77 -11.76 1.25
CA VAL A 74 -1.84 -11.78 2.72
C VAL A 74 -1.78 -10.33 3.19
N VAL A 75 -2.90 -9.76 3.62
CA VAL A 75 -2.98 -8.39 4.15
C VAL A 75 -3.34 -8.37 5.63
N ASP A 76 -2.62 -7.59 6.43
CA ASP A 76 -2.88 -7.38 7.88
C ASP A 76 -3.81 -6.18 8.11
#